data_AF-A0A846DCE8-F1
#
_entry.id   AF-A0A846DCE8-F1
#
_cell.length_a   1.000
_cell.length_b   1.000
_cell.length_c   1.000
_cell.angle_alpha   90.00
_cell.angle_beta   90.00
_cell.angle_gamma   90.00
#
_symmetry.space_group_name_H-M   'P 1'
#
loop_
_entity.id
_entity.type
_entity.pdbx_description
1 polymer ?
#
loop_
_entity_poly.entity_id
_entity_poly.type
_entity_poly.pdbx_seq_one_letter_code
_entity_poly.pdbx_strand_id
1 'polypeptide(L)'
;TVLTIAGGTVFGLVWGTFWSVIGATLGALGAFWVARYLLRDWVEYKFRHHKALVSFNQAVMQTPLMFVLAVRFAPISPFNVVNFLFGLTPISSVEYTLGTFFGIIPGTLAYTWLGVTGGEALQGGDRLPFFLALSFLGILSALPLLAKGKKK
;
A
#
# COMPACT_ATOMS: atom_id res chain seq x y z
N THR A 1 -4.77 -8.30 3.84
CA THR A 1 -3.94 -8.65 5.01
C THR A 1 -4.15 -10.09 5.45
N VAL A 2 -5.35 -10.52 5.85
CA VAL A 2 -5.59 -11.92 6.25
C VAL A 2 -5.18 -12.92 5.16
N LEU A 3 -5.61 -12.68 3.92
CA LEU A 3 -5.23 -13.49 2.75
C LEU A 3 -3.72 -13.47 2.44
N THR A 4 -3.03 -12.36 2.73
CA THR A 4 -1.57 -12.22 2.51
C THR A 4 -0.78 -13.05 3.53
N ILE A 5 -1.22 -13.01 4.79
CA ILE A 5 -0.63 -13.80 5.88
C ILE A 5 -0.87 -15.30 5.61
N ALA A 6 -2.11 -15.68 5.24
CA ALA A 6 -2.44 -17.04 4.85
C ALA A 6 -1.65 -17.49 3.61
N GLY A 7 -1.52 -16.64 2.60
CA GLY A 7 -0.72 -16.92 1.40
C GLY A 7 0.75 -17.16 1.73
N GLY A 8 1.31 -16.40 2.68
CA GLY A 8 2.66 -16.65 3.20
C GLY A 8 2.80 -17.99 3.90
N THR A 9 1.84 -18.36 4.74
CA THR A 9 1.86 -19.65 5.45
C THR A 9 1.75 -20.86 4.52
N VAL A 10 1.01 -20.74 3.42
CA VAL A 10 0.72 -21.86 2.50
C VAL A 10 1.75 -21.96 1.35
N PHE A 11 2.16 -20.83 0.78
CA PHE A 11 3.03 -20.78 -0.41
C PHE A 11 4.47 -20.35 -0.10
N GLY A 12 4.78 -20.04 1.16
CA GLY A 12 6.08 -19.52 1.57
C GLY A 12 6.29 -18.05 1.21
N LEU A 13 7.48 -17.52 1.54
CA LEU A 13 7.76 -16.09 1.45
C LEU A 13 7.72 -15.55 0.02
N VAL A 14 8.36 -16.24 -0.93
CA VAL A 14 8.53 -15.75 -2.30
C VAL A 14 7.21 -15.80 -3.08
N TRP A 15 6.58 -16.97 -3.15
CA TRP A 15 5.33 -17.14 -3.88
C TRP A 15 4.14 -16.49 -3.18
N GLY A 16 4.09 -16.53 -1.84
CA GLY A 16 3.07 -15.81 -1.06
C GLY A 16 3.12 -14.30 -1.30
N THR A 17 4.33 -13.72 -1.37
CA THR A 17 4.51 -12.30 -1.73
C THR A 17 4.10 -12.05 -3.17
N PHE A 18 4.56 -12.86 -4.13
CA PHE A 18 4.25 -12.68 -5.55
C PHE A 18 2.75 -12.67 -5.83
N TRP A 19 2.02 -13.68 -5.36
CA TRP A 19 0.56 -13.77 -5.53
C TRP A 19 -0.18 -12.66 -4.79
N SER A 20 0.29 -12.28 -3.60
CA SER A 20 -0.30 -11.19 -2.83
C SER A 20 -0.12 -9.84 -3.51
N VAL A 21 1.06 -9.56 -4.09
CA VAL A 21 1.33 -8.33 -4.83
C VAL A 21 0.44 -8.25 -6.06
N ILE A 22 0.30 -9.35 -6.83
CA ILE A 22 -0.58 -9.39 -8.00
C ILE A 22 -2.03 -9.16 -7.60
N GLY A 23 -2.54 -9.91 -6.61
CA GLY A 23 -3.92 -9.77 -6.15
C GLY A 23 -4.23 -8.38 -5.60
N ALA A 24 -3.32 -7.81 -4.81
CA ALA A 24 -3.45 -6.46 -4.28
C ALA A 24 -3.40 -5.40 -5.39
N THR A 25 -2.55 -5.58 -6.41
CA THR A 25 -2.45 -4.66 -7.55
C THR A 25 -3.73 -4.69 -8.38
N LEU A 26 -4.27 -5.87 -8.68
CA LEU A 26 -5.54 -6.01 -9.41
C LEU A 26 -6.73 -5.43 -8.63
N GLY A 27 -6.82 -5.69 -7.32
CA GLY A 27 -7.85 -5.10 -6.47
C GLY A 27 -7.72 -3.57 -6.39
N ALA A 28 -6.50 -3.06 -6.30
CA ALA A 28 -6.22 -1.63 -6.31
C ALA A 28 -6.59 -0.98 -7.64
N LEU A 29 -6.39 -1.67 -8.77
CA LEU A 29 -6.78 -1.24 -10.10
C LEU A 29 -8.30 -1.16 -10.25
N GLY A 30 -9.02 -2.18 -9.76
CA GLY A 30 -10.47 -2.20 -9.75
C GLY A 30 -11.06 -1.02 -8.97
N ALA A 31 -10.58 -0.79 -7.75
CA ALA A 31 -11.01 0.37 -6.94
C ALA A 31 -10.68 1.72 -7.62
N PHE A 32 -9.51 1.81 -8.26
CA PHE A 32 -9.09 3.00 -9.02
C PHE A 32 -10.01 3.30 -10.20
N TRP A 33 -10.39 2.28 -10.98
CA TRP A 33 -11.34 2.45 -12.09
C TRP A 33 -12.74 2.78 -11.62
N VAL A 34 -13.22 2.15 -10.55
CA VAL A 34 -14.51 2.50 -9.95
C VAL A 34 -14.49 3.97 -9.51
N ALA A 35 -13.43 4.45 -8.86
CA ALA A 35 -13.29 5.87 -8.54
C ALA A 35 -13.32 6.76 -9.78
N ARG A 36 -12.52 6.41 -10.80
CA ARG A 36 -12.33 7.23 -11.99
C ARG A 36 -13.57 7.34 -12.87
N TYR A 37 -14.30 6.25 -13.06
CA TYR A 37 -15.41 6.20 -14.00
C TYR A 37 -16.79 6.37 -13.35
N LEU A 38 -16.97 5.98 -12.08
CA LEU A 38 -18.28 6.03 -11.42
C LEU A 38 -18.38 7.18 -10.41
N LEU A 39 -17.30 7.50 -9.69
CA LEU A 39 -17.34 8.46 -8.57
C LEU A 39 -16.77 9.83 -8.93
N ARG A 40 -16.01 9.95 -10.01
CA ARG A 40 -15.28 11.17 -10.36
C ARG A 40 -16.21 12.37 -10.50
N ASP A 41 -17.28 12.26 -11.29
CA ASP A 41 -18.20 13.37 -11.53
C ASP A 41 -18.93 13.79 -10.24
N TRP A 42 -19.34 12.81 -9.42
CA TRP A 42 -20.01 13.07 -8.14
C TRP A 42 -19.09 13.75 -7.12
N VAL A 43 -17.83 13.31 -7.02
CA VAL A 43 -16.85 13.88 -6.10
C VAL A 43 -16.36 15.23 -6.59
N GLU A 44 -16.13 15.42 -7.91
CA GLU A 44 -15.79 16.73 -8.48
C GLU A 44 -16.94 17.72 -8.24
N TYR A 45 -18.20 17.32 -8.35
CA TYR A 45 -19.34 18.19 -8.04
C TYR A 45 -19.41 18.56 -6.55
N LYS A 46 -19.20 17.60 -5.65
CA LYS A 46 -19.42 17.79 -4.20
C LYS A 46 -18.20 18.32 -3.43
N PHE A 47 -16.99 18.04 -3.90
CA PHE A 47 -15.74 18.29 -3.17
C PHE A 47 -14.67 19.04 -3.96
N ARG A 48 -15.01 19.66 -5.11
CA ARG A 48 -14.05 20.44 -5.94
C ARG A 48 -13.20 21.43 -5.16
N HIS A 49 -13.78 22.06 -4.15
CA HIS A 49 -13.16 23.13 -3.35
C HIS A 49 -12.53 22.62 -2.05
N HIS A 50 -12.53 21.31 -1.81
CA HIS A 50 -12.00 20.77 -0.59
C HIS A 50 -10.47 20.80 -0.63
N LYS A 51 -9.86 21.57 0.29
CA LYS A 51 -8.40 21.82 0.31
C LYS A 51 -7.57 20.53 0.24
N ALA A 52 -8.01 19.47 0.92
CA ALA A 52 -7.33 18.18 0.90
C ALA A 52 -7.24 17.56 -0.51
N LEU A 53 -8.33 17.61 -1.28
CA LEU A 53 -8.41 17.04 -2.63
C LEU A 53 -7.58 17.88 -3.62
N VAL A 54 -7.64 19.20 -3.50
CA VAL A 54 -6.84 20.13 -4.32
C VAL A 54 -5.34 19.94 -4.04
N SER A 55 -4.92 19.92 -2.78
CA SER A 55 -3.52 19.69 -2.41
C SER A 55 -3.02 18.32 -2.82
N PHE A 56 -3.85 17.28 -2.71
CA PHE A 56 -3.49 15.92 -3.15
C PHE A 56 -3.32 15.86 -4.67
N ASN A 57 -4.22 16.48 -5.42
CA ASN A 57 -4.13 16.56 -6.88
C ASN A 57 -2.86 17.32 -7.33
N GLN A 58 -2.55 18.46 -6.71
CA GLN A 58 -1.33 19.22 -6.97
C GLN A 58 -0.06 18.43 -6.66
N ALA A 59 -0.03 17.70 -5.55
CA ALA A 59 1.12 16.87 -5.18
C ALA A 59 1.36 15.73 -6.17
N VAL A 60 0.29 15.13 -6.71
CA VAL A 60 0.35 14.08 -7.73
C VAL A 60 0.84 14.62 -9.07
N MET A 61 0.43 15.83 -9.48
CA MET A 61 0.74 16.37 -10.81
C MET A 61 2.24 16.56 -11.08
N GLN A 62 3.06 16.80 -10.05
CA GLN A 62 4.51 17.01 -10.26
C GLN A 62 5.25 15.70 -10.55
N THR A 63 4.94 14.64 -9.79
CA THR A 63 5.62 13.33 -9.91
C THR A 63 4.66 12.18 -9.59
N PRO A 64 3.76 11.80 -10.51
CA PRO A 64 2.65 10.88 -10.21
C PRO A 64 3.12 9.51 -9.72
N LEU A 65 4.09 8.90 -10.42
CA LEU A 65 4.65 7.60 -10.07
C LEU A 65 5.39 7.63 -8.73
N MET A 66 6.23 8.65 -8.51
CA MET A 66 7.01 8.76 -7.28
C MET A 66 6.13 9.06 -6.06
N PHE A 67 5.06 9.82 -6.26
CA PHE A 67 4.07 10.08 -5.23
C PHE A 67 3.31 8.80 -4.84
N VAL A 68 2.86 7.99 -5.83
CA VAL A 68 2.25 6.69 -5.53
C VAL A 68 3.23 5.80 -4.78
N LEU A 69 4.48 5.69 -5.22
CA LEU A 69 5.50 4.92 -4.52
C LEU A 69 5.65 5.39 -3.07
N ALA A 70 5.84 6.69 -2.83
CA ALA A 70 5.99 7.24 -1.49
C ALA A 70 4.80 6.91 -0.59
N VAL A 71 3.56 7.06 -1.11
CA VAL A 71 2.34 6.74 -0.35
C VAL A 71 2.18 5.24 -0.09
N ARG A 72 2.72 4.37 -0.96
CA ARG A 72 2.66 2.91 -0.76
C ARG A 72 3.76 2.38 0.16
N PHE A 73 4.95 2.96 0.06
CA PHE A 73 6.06 2.69 0.97
C PHE A 73 5.73 3.12 2.40
N ALA A 74 4.95 4.18 2.54
CA ALA A 74 4.51 4.71 3.81
C ALA A 74 3.08 4.23 4.13
N PRO A 75 2.86 3.20 4.98
CA PRO A 75 1.54 2.67 5.27
C PRO A 75 0.73 3.59 6.21
N ILE A 76 0.78 4.90 6.01
CA ILE A 76 0.13 5.92 6.85
C ILE A 76 -1.38 5.95 6.63
N SER A 77 -1.88 5.33 5.56
CA SER A 77 -3.25 5.54 5.10
C SER A 77 -3.96 4.24 4.71
N PRO A 78 -5.30 4.15 4.91
CA PRO A 78 -6.06 2.96 4.57
C PRO A 78 -5.98 2.67 3.07
N PHE A 79 -5.52 1.46 2.73
CA PHE A 79 -5.22 1.05 1.36
C PHE A 79 -6.37 1.35 0.38
N ASN A 80 -7.61 1.02 0.76
CA ASN A 80 -8.78 1.21 -0.08
C ASN A 80 -9.09 2.70 -0.32
N VAL A 81 -9.05 3.52 0.72
CA VAL A 81 -9.36 4.96 0.63
C VAL A 81 -8.40 5.65 -0.33
N VAL A 82 -7.12 5.31 -0.22
CA VAL A 82 -6.04 5.83 -1.06
C VAL A 82 -6.24 5.44 -2.53
N ASN A 83 -6.68 4.20 -2.80
CA ASN A 83 -6.96 3.73 -4.16
C ASN A 83 -8.06 4.58 -4.82
N PHE A 84 -9.12 4.87 -4.08
CA PHE A 84 -10.20 5.74 -4.57
C PHE A 84 -9.71 7.17 -4.76
N LEU A 85 -8.94 7.72 -3.82
CA LEU A 85 -8.35 9.05 -3.96
C LEU A 85 -7.47 9.17 -5.21
N PHE A 86 -6.65 8.16 -5.50
CA PHE A 86 -5.87 8.13 -6.73
C PHE A 86 -6.74 8.04 -7.99
N GLY A 87 -7.87 7.33 -7.96
CA GLY A 87 -8.80 7.30 -9.10
C GLY A 87 -9.45 8.65 -9.40
N LEU A 88 -9.48 9.55 -8.42
CA LEU A 88 -10.00 10.91 -8.54
C LEU A 88 -8.94 11.93 -9.00
N THR A 89 -7.66 11.56 -9.08
CA THR A 89 -6.59 12.41 -9.59
C THR A 89 -6.36 12.16 -11.09
N PRO A 90 -5.61 13.02 -11.81
CA PRO A 90 -5.32 12.86 -13.23
C PRO A 90 -4.22 11.84 -13.53
N ILE A 91 -3.74 11.08 -12.54
CA ILE A 91 -2.69 10.06 -12.74
C ILE A 91 -3.09 9.04 -13.79
N SER A 92 -2.18 8.58 -14.64
CA SER A 92 -2.51 7.51 -15.57
C SER A 92 -2.69 6.17 -14.84
N SER A 93 -3.48 5.26 -15.41
CA SER A 93 -3.61 3.90 -14.88
C SER A 93 -2.27 3.17 -14.85
N VAL A 94 -1.38 3.45 -15.81
CA VAL A 94 -0.06 2.84 -15.92
C VAL A 94 0.84 3.28 -14.76
N GLU A 95 0.96 4.59 -14.51
CA GLU A 95 1.77 5.12 -13.40
C GLU A 95 1.26 4.63 -12.05
N TYR A 96 -0.06 4.59 -11.87
CA TYR A 96 -0.69 4.06 -10.66
C TYR A 96 -0.42 2.55 -10.48
N THR A 97 -0.49 1.77 -11.55
CA THR A 97 -0.23 0.32 -11.52
C THR A 97 1.21 0.05 -11.18
N LEU A 98 2.16 0.67 -11.88
CA LEU A 98 3.59 0.49 -11.65
C LEU A 98 3.98 0.97 -10.24
N GLY A 99 3.53 2.16 -9.85
CA GLY A 99 3.80 2.70 -8.52
C GLY A 99 3.19 1.82 -7.41
N THR A 100 2.00 1.26 -7.62
CA THR A 100 1.40 0.33 -6.64
C THR A 100 2.13 -1.00 -6.63
N PHE A 101 2.40 -1.59 -7.78
CA PHE A 101 3.08 -2.88 -7.90
C PHE A 101 4.44 -2.86 -7.20
N PHE A 102 5.28 -1.86 -7.47
CA PHE A 102 6.59 -1.75 -6.82
C PHE A 102 6.49 -1.25 -5.37
N GLY A 103 5.58 -0.31 -5.09
CA GLY A 103 5.48 0.31 -3.78
C GLY A 103 4.95 -0.60 -2.67
N ILE A 104 4.15 -1.62 -3.01
CA ILE A 104 3.60 -2.56 -2.03
C ILE A 104 4.53 -3.74 -1.73
N ILE A 105 5.58 -3.98 -2.54
CA ILE A 105 6.49 -5.13 -2.36
C ILE A 105 7.10 -5.17 -0.95
N PRO A 106 7.69 -4.08 -0.42
CA PRO A 106 8.35 -4.13 0.89
C PRO A 106 7.38 -4.44 2.03
N GLY A 107 6.20 -3.81 1.99
CA GLY A 107 5.14 -4.06 2.97
C GLY A 107 4.58 -5.47 2.87
N THR A 108 4.33 -5.95 1.65
CA THR A 108 3.80 -7.30 1.41
C THR A 108 4.80 -8.37 1.84
N LEU A 109 6.09 -8.16 1.59
CA LEU A 109 7.16 -9.05 2.04
C LEU A 109 7.18 -9.12 3.57
N ALA A 110 7.12 -7.99 4.25
CA ALA A 110 7.07 -7.96 5.72
C ALA A 110 5.85 -8.71 6.29
N TYR A 111 4.65 -8.52 5.71
CA TYR A 111 3.44 -9.24 6.12
C TYR A 111 3.51 -10.74 5.83
N THR A 112 4.03 -11.13 4.67
CA THR A 112 4.20 -12.53 4.29
C THR A 112 5.23 -13.23 5.18
N TRP A 113 6.32 -12.52 5.53
CA TRP A 113 7.35 -13.01 6.43
C TRP A 113 6.83 -13.22 7.85
N LEU A 114 5.97 -12.31 8.34
CA LEU A 114 5.23 -12.51 9.59
C LEU A 114 4.30 -13.73 9.54
N GLY A 115 3.68 -14.01 8.40
CA GLY A 115 2.86 -15.21 8.24
C GLY A 115 3.66 -16.50 8.36
N VAL A 116 4.77 -16.61 7.63
CA VAL A 116 5.65 -17.79 7.67
C VAL A 116 6.21 -18.01 9.07
N THR A 117 6.83 -16.98 9.64
CA THR A 117 7.52 -17.06 10.94
C THR A 117 6.55 -17.13 12.11
N GLY A 118 5.35 -16.56 11.98
CA GLY A 118 4.28 -16.69 12.96
C GLY A 118 3.79 -18.13 13.08
N GLY A 119 3.70 -18.85 11.95
CA GLY A 119 3.36 -20.28 11.93
C GLY A 119 4.37 -21.14 12.70
N GLU A 120 5.67 -20.87 12.51
CA GLU A 120 6.76 -21.57 13.21
C GLU A 120 6.82 -21.20 14.71
N ALA A 121 6.66 -19.92 15.04
CA ALA A 121 6.69 -19.43 16.42
C ALA A 121 5.54 -20.01 17.28
N LEU A 122 4.36 -20.21 16.68
CA LEU A 122 3.20 -20.83 17.35
C LEU A 122 3.39 -22.33 17.59
N GLN A 123 4.18 -23.01 16.75
CA GLN A 123 4.52 -24.43 16.91
C GLN A 123 5.68 -24.68 17.89
N GLY A 124 6.20 -23.63 18.53
CA GLY A 124 7.31 -23.72 19.49
C GLY A 124 8.70 -23.68 18.85
N GLY A 125 8.80 -23.32 17.57
CA GLY A 125 10.07 -23.11 16.88
C GLY A 125 10.78 -21.79 17.26
N ASP A 126 11.84 -21.46 16.54
CA ASP A 126 12.62 -20.25 16.77
C ASP A 126 11.77 -18.99 16.55
N ARG A 127 11.74 -18.10 17.56
CA ARG A 127 10.94 -16.87 17.57
C ARG A 127 11.74 -15.66 17.07
N LEU A 128 13.05 -15.78 16.91
CA LEU A 128 13.91 -14.70 16.44
C LEU A 128 13.46 -14.15 15.06
N PRO A 129 13.14 -14.99 14.06
CA PRO A 129 12.68 -14.50 12.75
C PRO A 129 11.35 -13.74 12.83
N PHE A 130 10.47 -14.13 13.75
CA PHE A 130 9.19 -13.45 13.99
C PHE A 130 9.38 -12.05 14.57
N PHE A 131 10.24 -11.89 15.58
CA PHE A 131 10.56 -10.57 16.14
C PHE A 131 11.29 -9.67 15.15
N LEU A 132 12.14 -10.24 14.28
CA LEU A 132 12.80 -9.49 13.21
C LEU A 132 11.79 -8.98 12.17
N ALA A 133 10.86 -9.84 11.74
CA ALA A 133 9.80 -9.45 10.82
C ALA A 133 8.89 -8.36 11.42
N LEU A 134 8.57 -8.46 12.72
CA LEU A 134 7.78 -7.46 13.44
C LEU A 134 8.52 -6.13 13.56
N SER A 135 9.82 -6.18 13.88
CA SER A 135 10.68 -4.99 13.96
C SER A 135 10.83 -4.31 12.60
N PHE A 136 10.99 -5.10 11.53
CA PHE A 136 11.05 -4.58 10.16
C PHE A 136 9.74 -3.89 9.76
N LEU A 137 8.59 -4.50 10.04
CA LEU A 137 7.28 -3.90 9.81
C LEU A 137 7.10 -2.60 10.63
N GLY A 138 7.55 -2.61 11.88
CA GLY A 138 7.52 -1.46 12.78
C GLY A 138 8.36 -0.29 12.24
N ILE A 139 9.58 -0.57 11.78
CA ILE A 139 10.47 0.43 11.17
C ILE A 139 9.85 0.98 9.88
N LEU A 140 9.31 0.11 9.02
CA LEU A 140 8.66 0.50 7.77
C LEU A 140 7.44 1.41 8.03
N SER A 141 6.70 1.14 9.11
CA SER A 141 5.55 1.95 9.53
C SER A 141 5.94 3.24 10.26
N ALA A 142 7.12 3.28 10.91
CA ALA A 142 7.63 4.44 11.63
C ALA A 142 8.42 5.41 10.74
N LEU A 143 9.03 4.93 9.65
CA LEU A 143 9.74 5.72 8.63
C LEU A 143 9.00 7.00 8.20
N PRO A 144 7.68 6.96 7.93
CA PRO A 144 6.93 8.14 7.52
C PRO A 144 6.69 9.14 8.65
N LEU A 145 6.58 8.66 9.90
CA LEU A 145 6.45 9.50 11.09
C LEU A 145 7.76 10.24 11.38
N LEU A 146 8.90 9.55 11.24
CA LEU A 146 10.23 10.12 11.38
C LEU A 146 10.55 11.12 10.26
N ALA A 147 10.12 10.84 9.03
CA ALA A 147 10.23 11.78 7.92
C ALA A 147 9.40 13.05 8.13
N LYS A 148 8.25 12.95 8.81
CA LYS A 148 7.42 14.11 9.19
C LYS A 148 8.10 14.98 10.25
N GLY A 149 8.85 14.37 11.18
CA GLY A 149 9.58 15.06 12.25
C GLY A 149 10.76 15.92 11.78
N LYS A 150 11.23 15.76 10.54
CA LYS A 150 12.32 16.56 9.95
C LYS A 150 11.86 17.79 9.16
N LYS A 151 10.54 18.03 9.03
CA LYS A 151 10.03 19.33 8.59
C LYS A 151 9.87 20.24 9.81
N LYS A 152 10.97 20.83 10.25
CA LYS A 152 10.98 22.00 11.14
C LYS A 152 11.71 23.12 10.43
#